data_AF-A0A355C8U6-F1
#
_entry.id   AF-A0A355C8U6-F1
#
_cell.length_a   1.000
_cell.length_b   1.000
_cell.length_c   1.000
_cell.angle_alpha   90.00
_cell.angle_beta   90.00
_cell.angle_gamma   90.00
#
_symmetry.space_group_name_H-M   'P 1'
#
loop_
_entity.id
_entity.type
_entity.pdbx_description
1 polymer ?
#
loop_
_entity_poly.entity_id
_entity_poly.type
_entity_poly.pdbx_seq_one_letter_code
_entity_poly.pdbx_strand_id
1 'polypeptide(L)'
;LVTVNGSARICRPRNAKFLQKYKHAKTVTERQTENIDYIDLYNARPYLNLTEWSVADVNADPVQCGLSGSPTKVKKIENVVFQAKESKRLTDDDTELEDLIKELIANHTIG
;
A
#
# COMPACT_ATOMS: atom_id res chain seq x y z
N LEU A 1 10.52 -3.29 -17.97
CA LEU A 1 9.81 -2.89 -16.73
C LEU A 1 8.51 -2.22 -17.12
N VAL A 2 7.38 -2.57 -16.49
CA VAL A 2 6.09 -1.92 -16.71
C VAL A 2 5.52 -1.54 -15.36
N THR A 3 5.10 -0.29 -15.19
CA THR A 3 4.44 0.19 -13.97
C THR A 3 2.94 0.25 -14.22
N VAL A 4 2.17 -0.44 -13.37
CA VAL A 4 0.71 -0.46 -13.41
C VAL A 4 0.17 0.63 -12.48
N ASN A 5 -0.86 1.36 -12.90
CA ASN A 5 -1.50 2.43 -12.14
C ASN A 5 -2.93 2.07 -11.72
N GLY A 6 -3.59 2.96 -10.96
CA GLY A 6 -4.95 2.73 -10.45
C GLY A 6 -6.05 2.74 -11.51
N SER A 7 -5.79 3.17 -12.74
CA SER A 7 -6.75 3.08 -13.85
C SER A 7 -6.71 1.74 -14.59
N ALA A 8 -5.80 0.85 -14.21
CA ALA A 8 -5.78 -0.51 -14.71
C ALA A 8 -7.04 -1.28 -14.31
N ARG A 9 -7.29 -2.41 -14.98
CA ARG A 9 -8.42 -3.30 -14.68
C ARG A 9 -8.42 -3.68 -13.20
N ILE A 10 -9.62 -3.68 -12.60
CA ILE A 10 -9.82 -4.09 -11.21
C ILE A 10 -9.23 -5.48 -10.92
N CYS A 11 -8.65 -5.63 -9.74
CA CYS A 11 -8.20 -6.94 -9.25
C CYS A 11 -9.39 -7.90 -9.14
N ARG A 12 -9.22 -9.13 -9.63
CA ARG A 12 -10.24 -10.17 -9.46
C ARG A 12 -10.46 -10.50 -7.98
N PRO A 13 -11.69 -10.88 -7.57
CA PRO A 13 -11.94 -11.39 -6.23
C PRO A 13 -11.05 -12.61 -5.89
N ARG A 14 -10.75 -12.78 -4.59
CA ARG A 14 -9.97 -13.92 -4.09
C ARG A 14 -10.76 -15.21 -4.26
N ASN A 15 -10.10 -16.26 -4.74
CA ASN A 15 -10.72 -17.60 -4.85
C ASN A 15 -10.76 -18.27 -3.47
N ALA A 16 -11.94 -18.70 -3.02
CA ALA A 16 -12.13 -19.28 -1.69
C ALA A 16 -11.32 -20.57 -1.46
N LYS A 17 -11.20 -21.44 -2.47
CA LYS A 17 -10.41 -22.68 -2.37
C LYS A 17 -8.92 -22.35 -2.18
N PHE A 18 -8.41 -21.37 -2.92
CA PHE A 18 -7.01 -20.96 -2.76
C PHE A 18 -6.76 -20.24 -1.44
N LEU A 19 -7.69 -19.39 -0.99
CA LEU A 19 -7.56 -18.77 0.33
C LEU A 19 -7.45 -19.84 1.42
N GLN A 20 -8.32 -20.85 1.41
CA GLN A 20 -8.25 -21.96 2.37
C GLN A 20 -7.00 -22.83 2.20
N LYS A 21 -6.51 -23.03 0.97
CA LYS A 21 -5.30 -23.81 0.69
C LYS A 21 -4.04 -23.14 1.25
N TYR A 22 -3.93 -21.82 1.15
CA TYR A 22 -2.70 -21.06 1.45
C TYR A 22 -2.75 -20.27 2.77
N LYS A 23 -3.84 -20.31 3.53
CA LYS A 23 -4.00 -19.54 4.79
C LYS A 23 -2.95 -19.81 5.88
N HIS A 24 -2.23 -20.92 5.79
CA HIS A 24 -1.17 -21.30 6.73
C HIS A 24 0.23 -21.19 6.10
N ALA A 25 0.36 -20.51 4.95
CA ALA A 25 1.67 -20.32 4.35
C ALA A 25 2.51 -19.35 5.20
N LYS A 26 3.76 -19.72 5.50
CA LYS A 26 4.70 -18.97 6.37
C LYS A 26 6.14 -19.15 5.92
N THR A 27 7.02 -18.23 6.32
CA THR A 27 8.49 -18.38 6.15
C THR A 27 9.10 -19.29 7.21
N VAL A 28 10.39 -19.60 7.08
CA VAL A 28 11.13 -20.36 8.12
C VAL A 28 11.24 -19.55 9.41
N THR A 29 11.61 -18.26 9.30
CA THR A 29 11.81 -17.38 10.45
C THR A 29 10.52 -17.18 11.25
N GLU A 30 9.39 -16.91 10.58
CA GLU A 30 8.09 -16.76 11.25
C GLU A 30 7.70 -18.00 12.08
N ARG A 31 7.96 -19.21 11.55
CA ARG A 31 7.66 -20.47 12.26
C ARG A 31 8.53 -20.67 13.49
N GLN A 32 9.81 -20.32 13.39
CA GLN A 32 10.75 -20.41 14.51
C GLN A 32 10.37 -19.44 15.62
N THR A 33 10.00 -18.20 15.27
CA THR A 33 9.57 -17.18 16.25
C THR A 33 8.31 -17.59 16.98
N GLU A 34 7.34 -18.18 16.29
CA GLU A 34 6.07 -18.61 16.89
C GLU A 34 6.14 -19.99 17.57
N ASN A 35 7.30 -20.66 17.54
CA ASN A 35 7.53 -21.99 18.11
C ASN A 35 6.47 -23.03 17.65
N ILE A 36 6.15 -22.97 16.35
CA ILE A 36 5.10 -23.78 15.72
C ILE A 36 5.68 -25.16 15.38
N ASP A 37 5.23 -26.19 16.12
CA ASP A 37 5.67 -27.59 15.97
C ASP A 37 4.95 -28.36 14.84
N TYR A 38 4.39 -27.65 13.85
CA TYR A 38 3.67 -28.26 12.72
C TYR A 38 4.62 -28.70 11.60
N ILE A 39 5.76 -29.29 11.94
CA ILE A 39 6.77 -29.75 10.97
C ILE A 39 6.12 -30.66 9.90
N ASP A 40 5.24 -31.56 10.35
CA ASP A 40 4.53 -32.51 9.47
C ASP A 40 3.62 -31.83 8.45
N LEU A 41 2.98 -30.71 8.80
CA LEU A 41 2.08 -30.00 7.88
C LEU A 41 2.87 -29.42 6.70
N TYR A 42 4.01 -28.79 6.98
CA TYR A 42 4.83 -28.15 5.95
C TYR A 42 5.64 -29.15 5.13
N ASN A 43 5.98 -30.30 5.71
CA ASN A 43 6.55 -31.44 4.99
C ASN A 43 5.52 -32.07 4.03
N ALA A 44 4.29 -32.31 4.51
CA ALA A 44 3.21 -32.86 3.70
C ALA A 44 2.67 -31.87 2.65
N ARG A 45 2.84 -30.55 2.88
CA ARG A 45 2.35 -29.48 2.00
C ARG A 45 3.46 -28.48 1.69
N PRO A 46 4.43 -28.83 0.82
CA PRO A 46 5.56 -27.97 0.52
C PRO A 46 5.19 -26.57 0.02
N TYR A 47 4.04 -26.43 -0.65
CA TYR A 47 3.52 -25.16 -1.15
C TYR A 47 3.10 -24.15 -0.06
N LEU A 48 3.13 -24.53 1.22
CA LEU A 48 2.94 -23.63 2.35
C LEU A 48 4.24 -22.95 2.79
N ASN A 49 5.41 -23.41 2.31
CA ASN A 49 6.67 -22.78 2.65
C ASN A 49 6.89 -21.56 1.75
N LEU A 50 6.77 -20.36 2.33
CA LEU A 50 7.14 -19.12 1.65
C LEU A 50 8.67 -19.02 1.61
N THR A 51 9.21 -18.75 0.43
CA THR A 51 10.64 -18.50 0.25
C THR A 51 10.99 -17.15 0.87
N GLU A 52 12.02 -17.15 1.70
CA GLU A 52 12.55 -15.97 2.37
C GLU A 52 13.98 -15.75 1.86
N TRP A 53 14.30 -14.51 1.49
CA TRP A 53 15.63 -14.10 1.03
C TRP A 53 16.21 -13.05 1.96
N SER A 54 17.44 -13.30 2.39
CA SER A 54 18.31 -12.38 3.11
C SER A 54 19.16 -11.55 2.14
N VAL A 55 19.88 -10.56 2.68
CA VAL A 55 20.86 -9.76 1.93
C VAL A 55 21.94 -10.65 1.28
N ALA A 56 22.35 -11.72 1.97
CA ALA A 56 23.33 -12.67 1.46
C ALA A 56 22.78 -13.49 0.28
N ASP A 57 21.50 -13.88 0.31
CA ASP A 57 20.88 -14.70 -0.74
C ASP A 57 20.82 -13.98 -2.10
N VAL A 58 20.76 -12.64 -2.08
CA VAL A 58 20.71 -11.80 -3.28
C VAL A 58 22.02 -11.09 -3.59
N ASN A 59 23.10 -11.34 -2.83
CA ASN A 59 24.39 -10.66 -2.93
C ASN A 59 24.28 -9.13 -2.94
N ALA A 60 23.36 -8.56 -2.14
CA ALA A 60 23.19 -7.11 -2.05
C ALA A 60 24.25 -6.48 -1.15
N ASP A 61 24.65 -5.25 -1.47
CA ASP A 61 25.52 -4.45 -0.60
C ASP A 61 24.73 -3.95 0.63
N PRO A 62 25.10 -4.36 1.86
CA PRO A 62 24.40 -3.93 3.07
C PRO A 62 24.39 -2.41 3.25
N VAL A 63 25.42 -1.70 2.77
CA VAL A 63 25.52 -0.24 2.89
C VAL A 63 24.49 0.47 2.01
N GLN A 64 24.12 -0.14 0.88
CA GLN A 64 23.10 0.37 -0.04
C GLN A 64 21.67 -0.04 0.35
N CYS A 65 21.50 -0.78 1.44
CA CYS A 65 20.19 -1.21 1.90
C CYS A 65 19.63 -0.30 3.00
N GLY A 66 18.30 -0.17 3.06
CA GLY A 66 17.60 0.52 4.15
C GLY A 66 17.91 2.01 4.27
N LEU A 67 17.92 2.52 5.50
CA LEU A 67 18.11 3.94 5.80
C LEU A 67 19.51 4.46 5.43
N SER A 68 20.54 3.62 5.60
CA SER A 68 21.93 3.98 5.26
C SER A 68 22.15 4.11 3.77
N GLY A 69 21.46 3.30 2.96
CA GLY A 69 21.56 3.31 1.51
C GLY A 69 20.67 4.32 0.81
N SER A 70 19.67 4.89 1.50
CA SER A 70 18.74 5.84 0.90
C SER A 70 19.39 7.20 0.66
N PRO A 71 19.32 7.76 -0.57
CA PRO A 71 19.82 9.12 -0.84
C PRO A 71 18.93 10.20 -0.20
N THR A 72 17.68 9.87 0.16
CA THR A 72 16.74 10.80 0.79
C THR A 72 16.51 10.45 2.26
N LYS A 73 16.30 11.48 3.10
CA LYS A 73 15.97 11.33 4.53
C LYS A 73 14.75 12.16 4.87
N VAL A 74 13.74 11.52 5.47
CA VAL A 74 12.52 12.21 5.94
C VAL A 74 12.88 13.09 7.12
N LYS A 75 12.76 14.41 6.97
CA LYS A 75 13.09 15.40 8.01
C LYS A 75 11.91 15.66 8.97
N LYS A 76 10.70 15.75 8.42
CA LYS A 76 9.48 16.04 9.17
C LYS A 76 8.30 15.40 8.44
N ILE A 77 7.35 14.88 9.20
CA ILE A 77 6.05 14.43 8.70
C ILE A 77 5.03 15.46 9.19
N GLU A 78 4.29 16.05 8.26
CA GLU A 78 3.23 17.01 8.57
C GLU A 78 1.89 16.38 8.22
N ASN A 79 0.99 16.30 9.20
CA ASN A 79 -0.38 15.88 8.94
C ASN A 79 -1.18 17.12 8.54
N VAL A 80 -1.54 17.21 7.26
CA VAL A 80 -2.46 18.24 6.79
C VAL A 80 -3.87 17.85 7.21
N VAL A 81 -4.28 18.29 8.40
CA VAL A 81 -5.67 18.19 8.85
C VAL A 81 -6.42 19.36 8.25
N PHE A 82 -7.32 19.09 7.29
CA PHE A 82 -8.27 20.09 6.84
C PHE A 82 -9.13 20.50 8.03
N GLN A 83 -8.84 21.65 8.64
CA GLN A 83 -9.79 22.29 9.55
C GLN A 83 -11.02 22.63 8.73
N ALA A 84 -12.19 22.22 9.22
CA ALA A 84 -13.49 22.22 8.54
C ALA A 84 -13.55 23.13 7.30
N LYS A 85 -13.65 22.49 6.12
CA LYS A 85 -14.01 23.15 4.87
C LYS A 85 -15.37 23.80 5.11
N GLU A 86 -15.46 25.12 5.01
CA GLU A 86 -16.74 25.83 5.07
C GLU A 86 -17.72 25.11 4.12
N SER A 87 -18.79 24.56 4.67
CA SER A 87 -19.85 23.96 3.88
C SER A 87 -20.79 25.07 3.45
N LYS A 88 -20.50 25.71 2.31
CA LYS A 88 -21.43 26.69 1.70
C LYS A 88 -22.62 25.95 1.11
N ARG A 89 -23.84 26.40 1.42
CA ARG A 89 -25.06 25.95 0.77
C ARG A 89 -25.43 27.02 -0.25
N LEU A 90 -25.40 26.65 -1.52
CA LEU A 90 -25.73 27.53 -2.63
C LEU A 90 -27.17 27.23 -3.10
N THR A 91 -27.80 28.23 -3.69
CA THR A 91 -29.12 28.23 -4.31
C THR A 91 -28.98 28.24 -5.83
N ASP A 92 -30.12 28.32 -6.55
CA ASP A 92 -30.18 28.46 -8.00
C ASP A 92 -30.07 29.92 -8.47
N ASP A 93 -29.69 30.84 -7.58
CA ASP A 93 -29.43 32.23 -7.91
C ASP A 93 -28.18 32.38 -8.81
N ASP A 94 -28.32 33.15 -9.89
CA ASP A 94 -27.26 33.33 -10.90
C ASP A 94 -25.98 33.92 -10.29
N THR A 95 -26.10 34.78 -9.29
CA THR A 95 -24.97 35.41 -8.61
C THR A 95 -24.17 34.41 -7.78
N GLU A 96 -24.87 33.53 -7.04
CA GLU A 96 -24.22 32.46 -6.27
C GLU A 96 -23.52 31.43 -7.17
N LEU A 97 -24.08 31.17 -8.36
CA LEU A 97 -23.46 30.32 -9.37
C LEU A 97 -22.18 30.97 -9.94
N GLU A 98 -22.23 32.26 -10.28
CA GLU A 98 -21.08 32.99 -10.81
C GLU A 98 -19.92 33.01 -9.80
N ASP A 99 -20.22 33.22 -8.52
CA ASP A 99 -19.24 33.23 -7.44
C ASP A 99 -18.62 31.84 -7.21
N LEU A 100 -19.39 30.76 -7.34
CA LEU A 100 -18.85 29.39 -7.32
C LEU A 100 -17.86 29.16 -8.46
N ILE A 101 -18.20 29.58 -9.68
CA ILE A 101 -17.32 29.39 -10.85
C ILE A 101 -16.01 30.19 -10.68
N LYS A 102 -16.09 31.44 -10.21
CA LYS A 102 -14.90 32.24 -9.88
C LYS A 102 -14.03 31.55 -8.84
N GLU A 103 -14.63 30.99 -7.79
CA GLU A 103 -13.91 30.29 -6.73
C GLU A 103 -13.18 29.05 -7.27
N LEU A 104 -13.83 28.24 -8.13
CA LEU A 104 -13.22 27.04 -8.71
C LEU A 104 -12.05 27.35 -9.66
N ILE A 105 -12.13 28.45 -10.41
CA ILE A 105 -11.04 28.94 -11.28
C ILE A 105 -9.87 29.43 -10.42
N ALA A 106 -10.15 30.28 -9.42
CA ALA A 106 -9.11 30.81 -8.53
C ALA A 106 -8.36 29.70 -7.78
N ASN A 107 -9.09 28.65 -7.37
CA ASN A 107 -8.53 27.48 -6.70
C ASN A 107 -7.92 26.43 -7.66
N HIS A 108 -7.84 26.72 -8.97
CA HIS A 108 -7.29 25.81 -9.99
C HIS A 108 -7.93 24.41 -9.92
N THR A 109 -9.23 24.37 -9.57
CA THR A 109 -10.02 23.14 -9.53
C THR A 109 -10.65 22.88 -10.90
N ILE A 110 -10.96 23.95 -11.64
CA ILE A 110 -11.33 23.92 -13.06
C ILE A 110 -10.52 25.00 -13.81
N GLY A 111 -9.97 24.64 -14.97
CA GLY A 111 -8.99 25.45 -15.70
C GLY A 111 -7.55 25.11 -15.32
#